data_AF-A0A402ACQ2-F1
#
_entry.id   AF-A0A402ACQ2-F1
#
_cell.length_a   1.000
_cell.length_b   1.000
_cell.length_c   1.000
_cell.angle_alpha   90.00
_cell.angle_beta   90.00
_cell.angle_gamma   90.00
#
_symmetry.space_group_name_H-M   'P 1'
#
loop_
_entity.id
_entity.type
_entity.pdbx_description
1 polymer ?
#
loop_
_entity_poly.entity_id
_entity_poly.type
_entity_poly.pdbx_seq_one_letter_code
_entity_poly.pdbx_strand_id
1 'polypeptide(L)'
;MAFNDLIAFSTFAVISMLIMLRINVVITLAIFLPLVVITAIVNIASVQIKKRRGENRKATGDVTGFLGELFGAVQAIQVANAEEQAIQHFRQLNQKRMDMTVRDRIFDQVLQSFFANTVSLGTGMILLLAGQSMHAGTFTIGDFALFVYYLGWITEFTTQFGLVLTRYRQAGVSVERMLTLLKGAPAHTLVQPGPIYTKGPFPEVPDLPKIGNDRLQILETRDLTYRHPESGQG
;
A
#
# COMPACT_ATOMS: atom_id res chain seq x y z
N MET A 1 -19.54 -0.67 2.25
CA MET A 1 -19.27 0.61 2.93
C MET A 1 -18.46 1.55 2.03
N ALA A 2 -17.18 1.25 1.73
CA ALA A 2 -16.29 2.18 1.00
C ALA A 2 -16.75 2.70 -0.38
N PHE A 3 -17.54 1.93 -1.15
CA PHE A 3 -17.99 2.40 -2.48
C PHE A 3 -19.11 3.45 -2.38
N ASN A 4 -20.02 3.31 -1.42
CA ASN A 4 -21.07 4.29 -1.17
C ASN A 4 -20.48 5.62 -0.68
N ASP A 5 -19.50 5.52 0.24
CA ASP A 5 -18.80 6.68 0.78
C ASP A 5 -18.09 7.45 -0.34
N LEU A 6 -17.41 6.75 -1.26
CA LEU A 6 -16.76 7.37 -2.41
C LEU A 6 -17.76 8.12 -3.30
N ILE A 7 -18.91 7.52 -3.61
CA ILE A 7 -19.93 8.18 -4.44
C ILE A 7 -20.45 9.44 -3.75
N ALA A 8 -20.72 9.37 -2.45
CA ALA A 8 -21.15 10.51 -1.66
C ALA A 8 -20.10 11.63 -1.70
N PHE A 9 -18.85 11.34 -1.34
CA PHE A 9 -17.76 12.33 -1.36
C PHE A 9 -17.52 12.91 -2.75
N SER A 10 -17.57 12.09 -3.80
CA SER A 10 -17.43 12.56 -5.19
C SER A 10 -18.55 13.53 -5.57
N THR A 11 -19.79 13.19 -5.23
CA THR A 11 -20.96 14.02 -5.51
C THR A 11 -20.88 15.34 -4.76
N PHE A 12 -20.55 15.30 -3.46
CA PHE A 12 -20.36 16.50 -2.65
C PHE A 12 -19.22 17.38 -3.18
N ALA A 13 -18.08 16.80 -3.58
CA ALA A 13 -16.95 17.56 -4.11
C ALA A 13 -17.29 18.25 -5.44
N VAL A 14 -18.01 17.56 -6.34
CA VAL A 14 -18.46 18.15 -7.61
C VAL A 14 -19.44 19.30 -7.35
N ILE A 15 -20.45 19.11 -6.51
CA ILE A 15 -21.42 20.16 -6.16
C ILE A 15 -20.71 21.35 -5.50
N SER A 16 -19.83 21.08 -4.54
CA SER A 16 -19.01 22.08 -3.85
C SER A 16 -18.20 22.91 -4.85
N MET A 17 -17.51 22.25 -5.78
CA MET A 17 -16.70 22.94 -6.78
C MET A 17 -17.56 23.79 -7.73
N LEU A 18 -18.73 23.30 -8.15
CA LEU A 18 -19.65 24.07 -8.99
C LEU A 18 -20.15 25.33 -8.26
N ILE A 19 -20.50 25.22 -6.99
CA ILE A 19 -20.98 26.36 -6.18
C ILE A 19 -19.85 27.37 -6.00
N MET A 20 -18.65 26.94 -5.61
CA MET A 20 -17.49 27.83 -5.42
C MET A 20 -17.13 28.57 -6.72
N LEU A 21 -17.10 27.88 -7.86
CA LEU A 21 -16.84 28.49 -9.17
C LEU A 21 -17.90 29.53 -9.55
N ARG A 22 -19.17 29.30 -9.19
CA ARG A 22 -20.24 30.29 -9.44
C ARG A 22 -20.13 31.53 -8.57
N ILE A 23 -19.64 31.40 -7.33
CA ILE A 23 -19.47 32.54 -6.42
C ILE A 23 -18.27 33.38 -6.86
N ASN A 24 -17.08 32.76 -6.95
CA ASN A 24 -15.87 33.48 -7.36
C ASN A 24 -14.83 32.53 -7.95
N VAL A 25 -14.63 32.61 -9.26
CA VAL A 25 -13.68 31.76 -10.00
C VAL A 25 -12.23 32.00 -9.56
N VAL A 26 -11.84 33.27 -9.34
CA VAL A 26 -10.45 33.64 -9.01
C VAL A 26 -10.06 33.10 -7.64
N ILE A 27 -10.91 33.32 -6.63
CA ILE A 27 -10.70 32.81 -5.27
C ILE A 27 -10.71 31.27 -5.29
N THR A 28 -11.63 30.65 -6.04
CA THR A 28 -11.68 29.19 -6.18
C THR A 28 -10.38 28.63 -6.74
N LEU A 29 -9.91 29.13 -7.89
CA LEU A 29 -8.66 28.66 -8.50
C LEU A 29 -7.45 28.85 -7.58
N ALA A 30 -7.40 29.98 -6.86
CA ALA A 30 -6.32 30.24 -5.92
C ALA A 30 -6.27 29.23 -4.77
N ILE A 31 -7.42 28.74 -4.28
CA ILE A 31 -7.50 27.73 -3.21
C ILE A 31 -7.14 26.32 -3.73
N PHE A 32 -7.54 26.01 -4.95
CA PHE A 32 -7.22 24.71 -5.55
C PHE A 32 -5.73 24.59 -5.87
N LEU A 33 -5.04 25.70 -6.13
CA LEU A 33 -3.60 25.73 -6.40
C LEU A 33 -2.76 25.01 -5.31
N PRO A 34 -2.80 25.38 -4.02
CA PRO A 34 -2.03 24.69 -2.98
C PRO A 34 -2.44 23.22 -2.83
N LEU A 35 -3.71 22.88 -2.99
CA LEU A 35 -4.19 21.49 -2.91
C LEU A 35 -3.62 20.63 -4.05
N VAL A 36 -3.60 21.16 -5.27
CA VAL A 36 -2.98 20.52 -6.44
C VAL A 36 -1.47 20.40 -6.25
N VAL A 37 -0.80 21.45 -5.76
CA VAL A 37 0.64 21.44 -5.49
C VAL A 37 1.01 20.37 -4.45
N ILE A 38 0.32 20.31 -3.32
CA ILE A 38 0.56 19.30 -2.27
C ILE A 38 0.35 17.89 -2.85
N THR A 39 -0.74 17.69 -3.58
CA THR A 39 -1.06 16.39 -4.19
C THR A 39 0.00 15.98 -5.23
N ALA A 40 0.48 16.92 -6.04
CA ALA A 40 1.54 16.70 -7.01
C ALA A 40 2.87 16.34 -6.31
N ILE A 41 3.23 17.05 -5.23
CA ILE A 41 4.41 16.75 -4.42
C ILE A 41 4.32 15.32 -3.86
N VAL A 42 3.17 14.92 -3.29
CA VAL A 42 2.95 13.57 -2.78
C VAL A 42 3.07 12.52 -3.89
N ASN A 43 2.50 12.80 -5.07
CA ASN A 43 2.56 11.87 -6.20
C ASN A 43 3.99 11.70 -6.73
N ILE A 44 4.76 12.77 -6.86
CA ILE A 44 6.18 12.71 -7.24
C ILE A 44 6.99 11.97 -6.17
N ALA A 45 6.75 12.29 -4.90
CA ALA A 45 7.37 11.62 -3.77
C ALA A 45 7.04 10.12 -3.71
N SER A 46 5.91 9.68 -4.27
CA SER A 46 5.44 8.29 -4.21
C SER A 46 6.44 7.27 -4.76
N VAL A 47 7.21 7.64 -5.80
CA VAL A 47 8.27 6.78 -6.34
C VAL A 47 9.39 6.59 -5.31
N GLN A 48 9.78 7.68 -4.66
CA GLN A 48 10.82 7.66 -3.63
C GLN A 48 10.35 6.94 -2.36
N ILE A 49 9.08 7.12 -1.98
CA ILE A 49 8.42 6.36 -0.90
C ILE A 49 8.46 4.87 -1.21
N LYS A 50 8.08 4.47 -2.43
CA LYS A 50 8.06 3.06 -2.82
C LYS A 50 9.45 2.43 -2.74
N LYS A 51 10.50 3.16 -3.16
CA LYS A 51 11.90 2.72 -3.02
C LYS A 51 12.30 2.55 -1.55
N ARG A 52 12.07 3.57 -0.71
CA ARG A 52 12.40 3.52 0.73
C ARG A 52 11.65 2.43 1.47
N ARG A 53 10.37 2.22 1.17
CA ARG A 53 9.59 1.10 1.72
C ARG A 53 10.15 -0.26 1.28
N GLY A 54 10.68 -0.37 0.06
CA GLY A 54 11.40 -1.56 -0.41
C GLY A 54 12.66 -1.83 0.40
N GLU A 55 13.50 -0.81 0.63
CA GLU A 55 14.70 -0.89 1.46
C GLU A 55 14.35 -1.30 2.91
N ASN A 56 13.31 -0.70 3.50
CA ASN A 56 12.85 -1.03 4.84
C ASN A 56 12.34 -2.48 4.95
N ARG A 57 11.63 -2.97 3.93
CA ARG A 57 11.20 -4.38 3.85
C ARG A 57 12.39 -5.33 3.74
N LYS A 58 13.41 -4.98 2.96
CA LYS A 58 14.64 -5.77 2.86
C LYS A 58 15.36 -5.84 4.22
N ALA A 59 15.57 -4.70 4.89
CA ALA A 59 16.20 -4.67 6.21
C ALA A 59 15.39 -5.44 7.26
N THR A 60 14.06 -5.40 7.18
CA THR A 60 13.20 -6.23 8.03
C THR A 60 13.39 -7.71 7.73
N GLY A 61 13.46 -8.07 6.44
CA GLY A 61 13.77 -9.42 5.97
C GLY A 61 15.10 -9.94 6.50
N ASP A 62 16.16 -9.13 6.40
CA ASP A 62 17.51 -9.47 6.90
C ASP A 62 17.47 -9.78 8.41
N VAL A 63 16.78 -8.95 9.20
CA VAL A 63 16.62 -9.17 10.65
C VAL A 63 15.84 -10.45 10.95
N THR A 64 14.71 -10.68 10.27
CA THR A 64 13.89 -11.88 10.50
C THR A 64 14.54 -13.16 10.00
N GLY A 65 15.29 -13.09 8.89
CA GLY A 65 16.03 -14.20 8.32
C GLY A 65 17.17 -14.62 9.25
N PHE A 66 17.96 -13.64 9.72
CA PHE A 66 19.02 -13.91 10.68
C PHE A 66 18.48 -14.47 12.00
N LEU A 67 17.33 -13.98 12.48
CA LEU A 67 16.69 -14.54 13.67
C LEU A 67 16.31 -16.02 13.46
N GLY A 68 15.82 -16.38 12.28
CA GLY A 68 15.53 -17.77 11.91
C GLY A 68 16.78 -18.65 11.89
N GLU A 69 17.88 -18.15 11.31
CA GLU A 69 19.18 -18.83 11.30
C GLU A 69 19.73 -19.02 12.72
N LEU A 70 19.65 -18.00 13.58
CA LEU A 70 20.08 -18.07 14.98
C LEU A 70 19.35 -19.17 15.75
N PHE A 71 18.02 -19.25 15.63
CA PHE A 71 17.26 -20.30 16.31
C PHE A 71 17.54 -21.69 15.74
N GLY A 72 17.78 -21.81 14.44
CA GLY A 72 18.17 -23.06 13.80
C GLY A 72 19.58 -23.54 14.16
N ALA A 73 20.48 -22.62 14.50
CA ALA A 73 21.90 -22.89 14.76
C ALA A 73 22.31 -22.67 16.24
N VAL A 74 21.36 -22.55 17.16
CA VAL A 74 21.64 -22.16 18.56
C VAL A 74 22.68 -23.07 19.24
N GLN A 75 22.63 -24.38 18.99
CA GLN A 75 23.60 -25.34 19.54
C GLN A 75 25.00 -25.12 18.96
N ALA A 76 25.10 -24.87 17.66
CA ALA A 76 26.39 -24.61 17.00
C ALA A 76 27.03 -23.31 17.51
N ILE A 77 26.22 -22.28 17.76
CA ILE A 77 26.66 -21.00 18.33
C ILE A 77 27.19 -21.19 19.76
N GLN A 78 26.48 -21.97 20.58
CA GLN A 78 26.90 -22.30 21.95
C GLN A 78 28.20 -23.10 21.99
N VAL A 79 28.32 -24.11 21.11
CA VAL A 79 29.55 -24.91 21.00
C VAL A 79 30.73 -24.05 20.53
N ALA A 80 30.48 -23.07 19.67
CA ALA A 80 31.49 -22.09 19.24
C ALA A 80 31.72 -20.95 20.24
N ASN A 81 30.95 -20.86 21.33
CA ASN A 81 30.97 -19.77 22.30
C ASN A 81 30.88 -18.38 21.63
N ALA A 82 30.04 -18.29 20.59
CA ALA A 82 29.93 -17.15 19.67
C ALA A 82 28.65 -16.31 19.91
N GLU A 83 27.99 -16.46 21.05
CA GLU A 83 26.72 -15.81 21.37
C GLU A 83 26.83 -14.29 21.35
N GLU A 84 27.90 -13.73 21.92
CA GLU A 84 28.11 -12.27 21.94
C GLU A 84 28.27 -11.70 20.52
N GLN A 85 29.01 -12.41 19.65
CA GLN A 85 29.23 -12.00 18.26
C GLN A 85 27.92 -12.07 17.46
N ALA A 86 27.13 -13.13 17.67
CA ALA A 86 25.80 -13.28 17.09
C ALA A 86 24.85 -12.14 17.52
N ILE A 87 24.82 -11.81 18.82
CA ILE A 87 24.02 -10.71 19.35
C ILE A 87 24.51 -9.36 18.81
N GLN A 88 25.81 -9.15 18.68
CA GLN A 88 26.37 -7.93 18.13
C GLN A 88 25.98 -7.75 16.65
N HIS A 89 26.04 -8.82 15.86
CA HIS A 89 25.57 -8.79 14.46
C HIS A 89 24.06 -8.50 14.37
N PHE A 90 23.24 -9.15 15.20
CA PHE A 90 21.80 -8.85 15.30
C PHE A 90 21.54 -7.38 15.60
N ARG A 91 22.28 -6.79 16.56
CA ARG A 91 22.15 -5.36 16.91
C ARG A 91 22.49 -4.45 15.73
N GLN A 92 23.52 -4.76 14.95
CA GLN A 92 23.89 -3.98 13.75
C GLN A 92 22.78 -4.04 12.68
N LEU A 93 22.22 -5.23 12.41
CA LEU A 93 21.10 -5.39 11.49
C LEU A 93 19.86 -4.61 11.97
N ASN A 94 19.55 -4.70 13.26
CA ASN A 94 18.40 -4.02 13.84
C ASN A 94 18.57 -2.49 13.85
N GLN A 95 19.77 -1.97 14.11
CA GLN A 95 20.08 -0.54 14.02
C GLN A 95 19.85 -0.01 12.60
N LYS A 96 20.36 -0.73 11.59
CA LYS A 96 20.13 -0.39 10.18
C LYS A 96 18.64 -0.38 9.82
N ARG A 97 17.87 -1.36 10.30
CA ARG A 97 16.40 -1.39 10.14
C ARG A 97 15.72 -0.21 10.82
N MET A 98 16.16 0.15 12.03
CA MET A 98 15.62 1.30 12.78
C MET A 98 15.85 2.60 12.01
N ASP A 99 17.07 2.86 11.54
CA ASP A 99 17.41 4.08 10.79
C ASP A 99 16.55 4.22 9.52
N MET A 100 16.36 3.12 8.78
CA MET A 100 15.46 3.10 7.62
C MET A 100 14.00 3.36 8.00
N THR A 101 13.52 2.72 9.07
CA THR A 101 12.12 2.87 9.53
C THR A 101 11.84 4.30 10.00
N VAL A 102 12.75 4.90 10.78
CA VAL A 102 12.61 6.27 11.27
C VAL A 102 12.58 7.25 10.10
N ARG A 103 13.50 7.11 9.14
CA ARG A 103 13.54 7.98 7.97
C ARG A 103 12.30 7.85 7.09
N ASP A 104 11.75 6.64 6.95
CA ASP A 104 10.49 6.40 6.23
C ASP A 104 9.30 7.04 6.96
N ARG A 105 9.19 6.82 8.28
CA ARG A 105 8.10 7.39 9.10
C ARG A 105 8.13 8.92 9.18
N ILE A 106 9.30 9.53 9.36
CA ILE A 106 9.41 11.00 9.38
C ILE A 106 8.93 11.58 8.06
N PHE A 107 9.31 10.97 6.94
CA PHE A 107 8.90 11.43 5.62
C PHE A 107 7.38 11.32 5.41
N ASP A 108 6.81 10.17 5.77
CA ASP A 108 5.36 9.91 5.69
C ASP A 108 4.58 10.90 6.58
N GLN A 109 5.05 11.11 7.83
CA GLN A 109 4.43 12.02 8.79
C GLN A 109 4.46 13.47 8.30
N VAL A 110 5.59 13.94 7.75
CA VAL A 110 5.70 15.31 7.22
C VAL A 110 4.70 15.53 6.10
N LEU A 111 4.61 14.60 5.14
CA LEU A 111 3.63 14.70 4.05
C LEU A 111 2.18 14.70 4.58
N GLN A 112 1.88 13.83 5.54
CA GLN A 112 0.55 13.76 6.13
C GLN A 112 0.22 15.02 6.94
N SER A 113 1.19 15.64 7.61
CA SER A 113 1.01 16.93 8.28
C SER A 113 0.68 18.05 7.31
N PHE A 114 1.36 18.15 6.16
CA PHE A 114 1.00 19.13 5.13
C PHE A 114 -0.43 18.90 4.62
N PHE A 115 -0.79 17.64 4.37
CA PHE A 115 -2.11 17.29 3.89
C PHE A 115 -3.21 17.64 4.92
N ALA A 116 -3.03 17.25 6.19
CA ALA A 116 -3.98 17.54 7.27
C ALA A 116 -4.18 19.05 7.51
N ASN A 117 -3.14 19.86 7.25
CA ASN A 117 -3.21 21.32 7.37
C ASN A 117 -3.68 22.03 6.09
N THR A 118 -4.06 21.30 5.03
CA THR A 118 -4.48 21.91 3.75
C THR A 118 -5.70 22.81 3.92
N VAL A 119 -6.68 22.42 4.76
CA VAL A 119 -7.85 23.25 5.05
C VAL A 119 -7.44 24.54 5.76
N SER A 120 -6.56 24.46 6.76
CA SER A 120 -6.07 25.63 7.50
C SER A 120 -5.27 26.58 6.60
N LEU A 121 -4.36 26.03 5.78
CA LEU A 121 -3.58 26.79 4.81
C LEU A 121 -4.47 27.44 3.75
N GLY A 122 -5.43 26.69 3.21
CA GLY A 122 -6.41 27.19 2.26
C GLY A 122 -7.28 28.28 2.87
N THR A 123 -7.74 28.12 4.11
CA THR A 123 -8.51 29.14 4.84
C THR A 123 -7.71 30.42 5.03
N GLY A 124 -6.44 30.32 5.43
CA GLY A 124 -5.55 31.48 5.53
C GLY A 124 -5.37 32.19 4.18
N MET A 125 -5.24 31.42 3.10
CA MET A 125 -5.13 31.97 1.74
C MET A 125 -6.43 32.67 1.30
N ILE A 126 -7.59 32.11 1.63
CA ILE A 126 -8.89 32.75 1.39
C ILE A 126 -8.94 34.10 2.09
N LEU A 127 -8.57 34.16 3.37
CA LEU A 127 -8.59 35.41 4.14
C LEU A 127 -7.70 36.49 3.52
N LEU A 128 -6.50 36.12 3.06
CA LEU A 128 -5.58 37.06 2.42
C LEU A 128 -6.10 37.59 1.08
N LEU A 129 -6.72 36.73 0.26
CA LEU A 129 -7.18 37.11 -1.08
C LEU A 129 -8.56 37.77 -1.07
N ALA A 130 -9.45 37.29 -0.21
CA ALA A 130 -10.83 37.76 -0.13
C ALA A 130 -10.95 39.08 0.65
N GLY A 131 -9.92 39.50 1.42
CA GLY A 131 -10.00 40.71 2.25
C GLY A 131 -10.44 41.97 1.49
N GLN A 132 -9.88 42.22 0.30
CA GLN A 132 -10.32 43.34 -0.55
C GLN A 132 -11.72 43.13 -1.14
N SER A 133 -12.03 41.90 -1.59
CA SER A 133 -13.34 41.55 -2.15
C SER A 133 -14.47 41.63 -1.11
N MET A 134 -14.16 41.32 0.15
CA MET A 134 -15.05 41.45 1.30
C MET A 134 -15.32 42.91 1.63
N HIS A 135 -14.28 43.74 1.62
CA HIS A 135 -14.45 45.19 1.80
C HIS A 135 -15.29 45.81 0.67
N ALA A 136 -15.12 45.34 -0.57
CA ALA A 136 -15.92 45.77 -1.72
C ALA A 136 -17.35 45.22 -1.75
N GLY A 137 -17.74 44.34 -0.81
CA GLY A 137 -19.06 43.71 -0.76
C GLY A 137 -19.31 42.64 -1.83
N THR A 138 -18.32 42.34 -2.66
CA THR A 138 -18.39 41.33 -3.74
C THR A 138 -18.19 39.89 -3.25
N PHE A 139 -17.71 39.73 -2.00
CA PHE A 139 -17.55 38.44 -1.34
C PHE A 139 -18.03 38.58 0.10
N THR A 140 -19.10 37.91 0.48
CA THR A 140 -19.69 38.08 1.81
C THR A 140 -19.03 37.16 2.84
N ILE A 141 -19.32 37.40 4.12
CA ILE A 141 -18.91 36.47 5.19
C ILE A 141 -19.62 35.12 5.09
N GLY A 142 -20.81 35.08 4.47
CA GLY A 142 -21.51 33.84 4.13
C GLY A 142 -20.79 33.05 3.05
N ASP A 143 -20.30 33.75 2.01
CA ASP A 143 -19.46 33.13 0.97
C ASP A 143 -18.18 32.57 1.57
N PHE A 144 -17.54 33.32 2.48
CA PHE A 144 -16.38 32.81 3.23
C PHE A 144 -16.68 31.50 3.96
N ALA A 145 -17.77 31.46 4.73
CA ALA A 145 -18.16 30.26 5.49
C ALA A 145 -18.45 29.07 4.57
N LEU A 146 -19.13 29.30 3.44
CA LEU A 146 -19.38 28.27 2.42
C LEU A 146 -18.08 27.74 1.82
N PHE A 147 -17.13 28.63 1.50
CA PHE A 147 -15.85 28.25 0.92
C PHE A 147 -15.04 27.36 1.87
N VAL A 148 -14.95 27.73 3.16
CA VAL A 148 -14.23 26.93 4.16
C VAL A 148 -14.90 25.56 4.34
N TYR A 149 -16.24 25.52 4.40
CA TYR A 149 -17.00 24.28 4.50
C TYR A 149 -16.78 23.35 3.30
N TYR A 150 -16.90 23.89 2.08
CA TYR A 150 -16.71 23.13 0.85
C TYR A 150 -15.27 22.67 0.63
N LEU A 151 -14.29 23.46 1.05
CA LEU A 151 -12.87 23.06 1.01
C LEU A 151 -12.61 21.79 1.84
N GLY A 152 -13.27 21.64 2.98
CA GLY A 152 -13.21 20.42 3.78
C GLY A 152 -13.67 19.19 3.00
N TRP A 153 -14.82 19.27 2.32
CA TRP A 153 -15.35 18.19 1.48
C TRP A 153 -14.45 17.84 0.30
N ILE A 154 -13.88 18.84 -0.37
CA ILE A 154 -12.93 18.63 -1.48
C ILE A 154 -11.67 17.91 -0.99
N THR A 155 -11.17 18.29 0.18
CA THR A 155 -9.99 17.66 0.81
C THR A 155 -10.28 16.20 1.14
N GLU A 156 -11.45 15.90 1.73
CA GLU A 156 -11.84 14.53 2.06
C GLU A 156 -12.02 13.66 0.81
N PHE A 157 -12.69 14.18 -0.22
CA PHE A 157 -12.81 13.49 -1.51
C PHE A 157 -11.43 13.14 -2.10
N THR A 158 -10.47 14.07 -2.05
CA THR A 158 -9.12 13.86 -2.56
C THR A 158 -8.43 12.68 -1.85
N THR A 159 -8.59 12.58 -0.52
CA THR A 159 -8.08 11.45 0.29
C THR A 159 -8.71 10.12 -0.15
N GLN A 160 -10.04 10.09 -0.21
CA GLN A 160 -10.80 8.87 -0.53
C GLN A 160 -10.49 8.39 -1.95
N PHE A 161 -10.39 9.31 -2.90
CA PHE A 161 -9.98 9.01 -4.26
C PHE A 161 -8.59 8.38 -4.32
N GLY A 162 -7.61 8.94 -3.60
CA GLY A 162 -6.26 8.40 -3.49
C GLY A 162 -6.21 6.99 -2.89
N LEU A 163 -7.01 6.72 -1.86
CA LEU A 163 -7.15 5.40 -1.25
C LEU A 163 -7.72 4.37 -2.23
N VAL A 164 -8.77 4.74 -2.97
CA VAL A 164 -9.40 3.88 -3.97
C VAL A 164 -8.42 3.58 -5.11
N LEU A 165 -7.70 4.58 -5.61
CA LEU A 165 -6.68 4.38 -6.64
C LEU A 165 -5.57 3.43 -6.18
N THR A 166 -5.15 3.54 -4.92
CA THR A 166 -4.15 2.65 -4.32
C THR A 166 -4.66 1.21 -4.25
N ARG A 167 -5.89 1.01 -3.77
CA ARG A 167 -6.55 -0.30 -3.72
C ARG A 167 -6.72 -0.90 -5.11
N TYR A 168 -7.09 -0.09 -6.10
CA TYR A 168 -7.23 -0.51 -7.49
C TYR A 168 -5.90 -1.03 -8.05
N ARG A 169 -4.80 -0.30 -7.85
CA ARG A 169 -3.45 -0.76 -8.25
C ARG A 169 -3.05 -2.06 -7.54
N GLN A 170 -3.35 -2.18 -6.25
CA GLN A 170 -3.07 -3.39 -5.47
C GLN A 170 -3.88 -4.60 -5.97
N ALA A 171 -5.16 -4.39 -6.33
CA ALA A 171 -5.99 -5.42 -6.91
C ALA A 171 -5.40 -5.94 -8.23
N GLY A 172 -4.90 -5.04 -9.09
CA GLY A 172 -4.21 -5.42 -10.34
C GLY A 172 -3.04 -6.38 -10.12
N VAL A 173 -2.15 -6.08 -9.17
CA VAL A 173 -1.01 -6.96 -8.82
C VAL A 173 -1.47 -8.30 -8.23
N SER A 174 -2.57 -8.32 -7.48
CA SER A 174 -3.16 -9.57 -6.99
C SER A 174 -3.75 -10.41 -8.11
N VAL A 175 -4.43 -9.79 -9.08
CA VAL A 175 -4.95 -10.47 -10.28
C VAL A 175 -3.81 -11.04 -11.11
N GLU A 176 -2.75 -10.27 -11.35
CA GLU A 176 -1.55 -10.74 -12.07
C GLU A 176 -0.97 -12.00 -11.41
N ARG A 177 -0.81 -12.01 -10.08
CA ARG A 177 -0.34 -13.20 -9.35
C ARG A 177 -1.27 -14.40 -9.51
N MET A 178 -2.59 -14.20 -9.46
CA MET A 178 -3.56 -15.29 -9.69
C MET A 178 -3.46 -15.85 -11.11
N LEU A 179 -3.28 -14.98 -12.11
CA LEU A 179 -3.08 -15.40 -13.51
C LEU A 179 -1.78 -16.20 -13.69
N THR A 180 -0.70 -15.84 -13.00
CA THR A 180 0.55 -16.62 -13.00
C THR A 180 0.32 -18.03 -12.44
N LEU A 181 -0.51 -18.18 -11.40
CA LEU A 181 -0.83 -19.48 -10.81
C LEU A 181 -1.66 -20.39 -11.74
N LEU A 182 -2.39 -19.81 -12.71
CA LEU A 182 -3.13 -20.56 -13.72
C LEU A 182 -2.23 -21.24 -14.77
N LYS A 183 -0.90 -21.03 -14.74
CA LYS A 183 0.07 -21.69 -15.64
C LYS A 183 -0.33 -21.62 -17.13
N GLY A 184 -0.89 -20.49 -17.56
CA GLY A 184 -1.33 -20.28 -18.95
C GLY A 184 -2.77 -20.70 -19.26
N ALA A 185 -3.53 -21.24 -18.29
CA ALA A 185 -4.97 -21.38 -18.42
C ALA A 185 -5.63 -19.99 -18.58
N PRO A 186 -6.73 -19.89 -19.34
CA PRO A 186 -7.31 -18.61 -19.71
C PRO A 186 -7.88 -17.86 -18.49
N ALA A 187 -7.77 -16.53 -18.50
CA ALA A 187 -8.14 -15.68 -17.35
C ALA A 187 -9.58 -15.88 -16.85
N HIS A 188 -10.51 -16.24 -17.75
CA HIS A 188 -11.90 -16.49 -17.40
C HIS A 188 -12.07 -17.67 -16.44
N THR A 189 -11.10 -18.58 -16.34
CA THR A 189 -11.07 -19.66 -15.36
C THR A 189 -11.09 -19.14 -13.91
N LEU A 190 -10.55 -17.94 -13.63
CA LEU A 190 -10.63 -17.33 -12.30
C LEU A 190 -12.06 -16.95 -11.87
N VAL A 191 -12.96 -16.76 -12.84
CA VAL A 191 -14.34 -16.30 -12.62
C VAL A 191 -15.38 -17.29 -13.10
N GLN A 192 -14.97 -18.50 -13.50
CA GLN A 192 -15.91 -19.54 -13.87
C GLN A 192 -16.77 -19.91 -12.65
N PRO A 193 -18.10 -19.86 -12.76
CA PRO A 193 -18.98 -20.32 -11.69
C PRO A 193 -18.70 -21.79 -11.38
N GLY A 194 -18.21 -22.05 -10.18
CA GLY A 194 -18.02 -23.41 -9.65
C GLY A 194 -19.02 -23.69 -8.53
N PRO A 195 -19.36 -24.96 -8.27
CA PRO A 195 -20.17 -25.31 -7.11
C PRO A 195 -19.45 -24.90 -5.82
N ILE A 196 -20.11 -24.07 -5.01
CA ILE A 196 -19.60 -23.60 -3.72
C ILE A 196 -20.18 -24.47 -2.61
N TYR A 197 -19.43 -25.49 -2.20
CA TYR A 197 -19.84 -26.45 -1.17
C TYR A 197 -19.71 -25.83 0.24
N THR A 198 -20.69 -25.00 0.63
CA THR A 198 -20.77 -24.38 1.96
C THR A 198 -21.73 -25.09 2.92
N LYS A 199 -22.69 -25.85 2.37
CA LYS A 199 -23.69 -26.63 3.12
C LYS A 199 -24.03 -27.90 2.31
N GLY A 200 -24.33 -29.00 3.00
CA GLY A 200 -24.71 -30.29 2.38
C GLY A 200 -23.55 -31.29 2.30
N PRO A 201 -23.77 -32.46 1.67
CA PRO A 201 -22.72 -33.45 1.48
C PRO A 201 -21.64 -32.89 0.56
N PHE A 202 -20.39 -32.91 1.04
CA PHE A 202 -19.22 -32.55 0.24
C PHE A 202 -19.08 -33.52 -0.95
N PRO A 203 -18.52 -33.07 -2.08
CA PRO A 203 -18.22 -33.98 -3.17
C PRO A 203 -17.31 -35.10 -2.66
N GLU A 204 -17.54 -36.32 -3.12
CA GLU A 204 -16.63 -37.42 -2.83
C GLU A 204 -15.25 -37.01 -3.34
N VAL A 205 -14.33 -36.80 -2.39
CA VAL A 205 -12.92 -36.62 -2.72
C VAL A 205 -12.53 -37.91 -3.43
N PRO A 206 -11.98 -37.84 -4.66
CA PRO A 206 -11.49 -39.02 -5.35
C PRO A 206 -10.65 -39.80 -4.35
N ASP A 207 -10.87 -41.11 -4.24
CA ASP A 207 -10.09 -41.96 -3.35
C ASP A 207 -8.65 -41.89 -3.87
N LEU A 208 -7.89 -40.94 -3.32
CA LEU A 208 -6.48 -40.80 -3.62
C LEU A 208 -5.92 -42.16 -3.29
N PRO A 209 -5.16 -42.80 -4.21
CA PRO A 209 -4.65 -44.13 -3.96
C PRO A 209 -4.04 -44.10 -2.57
N LYS A 210 -4.67 -44.82 -1.63
CA LYS A 210 -4.14 -45.00 -0.28
C LYS A 210 -2.70 -45.38 -0.55
N ILE A 211 -1.73 -44.67 0.05
CA ILE A 211 -0.33 -45.05 -0.06
C ILE A 211 -0.30 -46.53 0.30
N GLY A 212 -0.21 -47.38 -0.74
CA GLY A 212 -0.47 -48.78 -0.58
C GLY A 212 0.61 -49.36 0.31
N ASN A 213 0.43 -50.60 0.73
CA ASN A 213 1.58 -51.38 1.17
C ASN A 213 2.64 -51.54 0.05
N ASP A 214 2.30 -51.15 -1.19
CA ASP A 214 3.22 -50.83 -2.29
C ASP A 214 4.02 -49.53 -2.01
N ARG A 215 4.55 -49.40 -0.80
CA ARG A 215 5.69 -48.53 -0.57
C ARG A 215 6.81 -49.05 -1.44
N LEU A 216 7.42 -48.17 -2.22
CA LEU A 216 8.71 -48.41 -2.86
C LEU A 216 9.67 -49.00 -1.81
N GLN A 217 9.89 -50.31 -1.85
CA GLN A 217 10.73 -50.99 -0.86
C GLN A 217 12.20 -50.81 -1.22
N ILE A 218 12.50 -50.86 -2.51
CA ILE A 218 13.85 -50.73 -3.06
C ILE A 218 13.74 -49.92 -4.35
N LEU A 219 14.57 -48.88 -4.45
CA LEU A 219 14.85 -48.16 -5.67
C LEU A 219 16.32 -48.36 -5.99
N GLU A 220 16.61 -49.25 -6.93
CA GLU A 220 17.98 -49.45 -7.42
C GLU A 220 18.14 -48.63 -8.69
N THR A 221 19.09 -47.70 -8.67
CA THR A 221 19.46 -46.91 -9.85
C THR A 221 20.87 -47.30 -10.26
N ARG A 222 21.09 -47.50 -11.56
CA ARG A 222 22.41 -47.76 -12.14
C ARG A 222 22.73 -46.64 -13.11
N ASP A 223 23.95 -46.11 -13.00
CA ASP A 223 24.49 -45.04 -13.85
C ASP A 223 23.63 -43.76 -13.91
N LEU A 224 22.88 -43.47 -12.84
CA LEU A 224 22.06 -42.25 -12.77
C LEU A 224 22.96 -41.03 -12.61
N THR A 225 23.02 -40.20 -13.65
CA THR A 225 23.68 -38.88 -13.61
C THR A 225 22.61 -37.80 -13.66
N TYR A 226 22.66 -36.86 -12.72
CA TYR A 226 21.72 -35.73 -12.68
C TYR A 226 22.48 -34.43 -12.64
N ARG A 227 22.22 -33.53 -13.60
CA ARG A 227 22.84 -32.22 -13.66
C ARG A 227 21.83 -31.18 -13.22
N HIS A 228 22.13 -30.48 -12.12
CA HIS A 228 21.23 -29.44 -11.64
C HIS A 228 21.15 -28.29 -12.67
N PRO A 229 19.92 -27.88 -13.07
CA PRO A 229 19.75 -26.86 -14.10
C PRO A 229 20.28 -25.47 -13.68
N GLU A 230 20.36 -25.19 -12.38
CA GLU A 230 20.80 -23.87 -11.88
C GLU A 230 22.32 -23.80 -11.63
N SER A 231 22.96 -24.90 -11.20
CA SER A 231 24.39 -24.91 -10.85
C SER A 231 25.27 -25.57 -11.91
N GLY A 232 24.69 -26.36 -12.82
CA GLY A 232 25.42 -27.10 -13.84
C GLY A 232 26.34 -28.21 -13.29
N GLN A 233 26.28 -28.50 -11.99
CA GLN A 233 27.03 -29.58 -11.36
C GLN A 233 26.11 -30.77 -11.10
N GLY A 234 26.68 -31.97 -11.23
CA GLY A 234 26.01 -33.26 -11.14
C GLY A 234 26.99 -34.35 -10.81
#